data_AF-A0A961LA73-F1
#
_entry.id   AF-A0A961LA73-F1
#
_cell.length_a   1.000
_cell.length_b   1.000
_cell.length_c   1.000
_cell.angle_alpha   90.00
_cell.angle_beta   90.00
_cell.angle_gamma   90.00
#
_symmetry.space_group_name_H-M   'P 1'
#
loop_
_entity.id
_entity.type
_entity.pdbx_description
1 polymer ?
#
loop_
_entity_poly.entity_id
_entity_poly.type
_entity_poly.pdbx_seq_one_letter_code
_entity_poly.pdbx_strand_id
1 'polypeptide(L)'
;GGYVWACKNYDGDVQSDTVAQGFGSLGLMTSVLMTPDGRTVEAEAAHGTVTRHYRLHQQGKQTSTNSAASIFAWTGGLKHRAKLDDNAALTKFAETLERVVVSTIEGGQMTKDLAVLVGPEQSWLSTGGFLDAIDANLQKAMSTP
;
A
#
# COMPACT_ATOMS: atom_id res chain seq x y z
N GLY A 1 18.61 -9.60 1.15
CA GLY A 1 17.82 -8.40 1.52
C GLY A 1 18.47 -7.67 2.68
N GLY A 2 17.90 -6.55 3.13
CA GLY A 2 18.38 -5.80 4.30
C GLY A 2 19.46 -4.75 4.01
N TYR A 3 19.54 -4.21 2.79
CA TYR A 3 20.48 -3.16 2.40
C TYR A 3 19.78 -2.09 1.56
N VAL A 4 20.39 -0.90 1.45
CA VAL A 4 19.95 0.16 0.54
C VAL A 4 20.70 0.04 -0.78
N TRP A 5 19.97 0.08 -1.91
CA TRP A 5 20.57 0.06 -3.24
C TRP A 5 20.43 1.44 -3.90
N ALA A 6 21.54 2.14 -4.08
CA ALA A 6 21.57 3.38 -4.83
C ALA A 6 21.60 3.08 -6.34
N CYS A 7 20.52 3.42 -7.04
CA CYS A 7 20.38 3.22 -8.47
C CYS A 7 20.45 4.56 -9.21
N LYS A 8 20.94 4.55 -10.46
CA LYS A 8 20.69 5.65 -11.39
C LYS A 8 19.20 5.67 -11.75
N ASN A 9 18.71 6.79 -12.26
CA ASN A 9 17.27 7.00 -12.51
C ASN A 9 16.61 5.83 -13.27
N TYR A 10 17.09 5.50 -14.47
CA TYR A 10 16.55 4.39 -15.28
C TYR A 10 16.72 3.01 -14.62
N ASP A 11 17.85 2.77 -13.95
CA ASP A 11 18.08 1.50 -13.25
C ASP A 11 17.09 1.36 -12.08
N GLY A 12 16.78 2.46 -11.38
CA GLY A 12 15.81 2.49 -10.29
C GLY A 12 14.40 2.19 -10.76
N ASP A 13 13.97 2.84 -11.85
CA ASP A 13 12.66 2.65 -12.47
C ASP A 13 12.42 1.17 -12.81
N VAL A 14 13.30 0.58 -13.64
CA VAL A 14 13.14 -0.82 -14.10
C VAL A 14 13.32 -1.85 -12.99
N GLN A 15 14.31 -1.66 -12.11
CA GLN A 15 14.63 -2.67 -11.09
C GLN A 15 13.64 -2.62 -9.91
N SER A 16 13.05 -1.46 -9.62
CA SER A 16 12.05 -1.34 -8.55
C SER A 16 10.82 -2.22 -8.83
N ASP A 17 10.31 -2.20 -10.06
CA ASP A 17 9.21 -3.08 -10.50
C ASP A 17 9.56 -4.56 -10.36
N THR A 18 10.79 -4.92 -10.76
CA THR A 18 11.29 -6.31 -10.67
C THR A 18 11.36 -6.78 -9.23
N VAL A 19 11.85 -5.92 -8.33
CA VAL A 19 11.91 -6.19 -6.88
C VAL A 19 10.50 -6.32 -6.32
N ALA A 20 9.61 -5.37 -6.59
CA ALA A 20 8.23 -5.39 -6.08
C ALA A 20 7.48 -6.66 -6.47
N GLN A 21 7.59 -7.07 -7.74
CA GLN A 21 6.99 -8.30 -8.23
C GLN A 21 7.62 -9.55 -7.60
N GLY A 22 8.94 -9.53 -7.36
CA GLY A 22 9.66 -10.59 -6.64
C GLY A 22 9.27 -10.72 -5.17
N PHE A 23 8.83 -9.63 -4.54
CA PHE A 23 8.27 -9.61 -3.17
C PHE A 23 6.74 -9.81 -3.13
N GLY A 24 6.12 -10.11 -4.28
CA GLY A 24 4.73 -10.56 -4.38
C GLY A 24 3.95 -9.81 -5.45
N SER A 25 3.76 -8.50 -5.27
CA SER A 25 2.95 -7.67 -6.15
C SER A 25 3.45 -6.23 -6.14
N LEU A 26 3.36 -5.56 -7.29
CA LEU A 26 3.56 -4.11 -7.40
C LEU A 26 2.70 -3.31 -6.40
N GLY A 27 1.54 -3.85 -6.00
CA GLY A 27 0.65 -3.27 -4.99
C GLY A 27 1.19 -3.31 -3.56
N LEU A 28 2.35 -3.93 -3.31
CA LEU A 28 3.01 -4.04 -2.01
C LEU A 28 4.24 -3.13 -1.87
N MET A 29 4.51 -2.26 -2.85
CA MET A 29 5.65 -1.34 -2.81
C MET A 29 5.22 0.12 -2.63
N THR A 30 5.95 0.81 -1.77
CA THR A 30 5.84 2.26 -1.56
C THR A 30 6.93 3.01 -2.32
N SER A 31 6.61 4.20 -2.84
CA SER A 31 7.59 5.14 -3.38
C SER A 31 7.57 6.42 -2.54
N VAL A 32 8.75 6.90 -2.16
CA VAL A 32 8.92 8.10 -1.33
C VAL A 32 10.09 8.92 -1.89
N LEU A 33 9.78 10.10 -2.43
CA LEU A 33 10.76 11.09 -2.84
C LEU A 33 11.05 12.02 -1.67
N MET A 34 12.33 12.18 -1.30
CA MET A 34 12.77 13.05 -0.22
C MET A 34 13.81 14.05 -0.71
N THR A 35 13.67 15.31 -0.33
CA THR A 35 14.68 16.34 -0.62
C THR A 35 15.95 16.14 0.22
N PRO A 36 17.13 16.62 -0.24
CA PRO A 36 18.39 16.44 0.50
C PRO A 36 18.42 17.05 1.90
N ASP A 37 17.59 18.07 2.16
CA ASP A 37 17.45 18.68 3.47
C ASP A 37 16.56 17.88 4.44
N GLY A 38 15.94 16.81 3.96
CA GLY A 38 15.04 15.93 4.73
C GLY A 38 13.71 16.56 5.14
N ARG A 39 13.37 17.75 4.61
CA ARG A 39 12.18 18.51 5.04
C ARG A 39 10.97 18.30 4.13
N THR A 40 11.20 18.05 2.85
CA THR A 40 10.14 17.88 1.87
C THR A 40 10.08 16.42 1.46
N VAL A 41 8.86 15.86 1.51
CA VAL A 41 8.58 14.48 1.11
C VAL A 41 7.38 14.48 0.18
N GLU A 42 7.48 13.70 -0.88
CA GLU A 42 6.38 13.28 -1.75
C GLU A 42 6.28 11.75 -1.63
N ALA A 43 5.06 11.25 -1.44
CA ALA A 43 4.81 9.83 -1.20
C ALA A 43 3.72 9.35 -2.15
N GLU A 44 4.03 8.32 -2.91
CA GLU A 44 3.16 7.78 -3.97
C GLU A 44 3.15 6.24 -3.95
N ALA A 45 2.19 5.68 -4.67
CA ALA A 45 2.23 4.26 -4.99
C ALA A 45 3.21 4.05 -6.15
N ALA A 46 4.07 3.02 -6.06
CA ALA A 46 5.08 2.76 -7.10
C ALA A 46 4.47 2.30 -8.44
N HIS A 47 3.21 1.84 -8.45
CA HIS A 47 2.53 1.37 -9.65
C HIS A 47 1.81 2.49 -10.41
N GLY A 48 1.64 2.31 -11.73
CA GLY A 48 0.83 3.20 -12.56
C GLY A 48 -0.69 3.12 -12.28
N THR A 49 -1.49 3.76 -13.12
CA THR A 49 -2.96 3.95 -12.92
C THR A 49 -3.84 2.70 -13.11
N VAL A 50 -3.24 1.52 -13.34
CA VAL A 50 -3.94 0.24 -13.51
C VAL A 50 -5.07 0.31 -14.56
N THR A 51 -4.80 0.91 -15.72
CA THR A 51 -5.78 1.24 -16.78
C THR A 51 -6.68 0.06 -17.16
N ARG A 52 -6.14 -1.17 -17.19
CA ARG A 52 -6.93 -2.37 -17.49
C ARG A 52 -8.09 -2.57 -16.51
N HIS A 53 -7.85 -2.41 -15.20
CA HIS A 53 -8.91 -2.50 -14.19
C HIS A 53 -9.86 -1.31 -14.30
N TYR A 54 -9.36 -0.12 -14.59
CA TYR A 54 -10.20 1.06 -14.80
C TYR A 54 -11.21 0.86 -15.94
N ARG A 55 -10.82 0.25 -17.07
CA ARG A 55 -11.76 -0.07 -18.16
C ARG A 55 -12.86 -1.05 -17.77
N LEU A 56 -12.56 -2.02 -16.89
CA LEU A 56 -13.58 -2.93 -16.34
C LEU A 56 -14.53 -2.19 -15.41
N HIS A 57 -14.01 -1.32 -14.55
CA HIS A 57 -14.81 -0.47 -13.68
C HIS A 57 -15.78 0.44 -14.48
N GLN A 58 -15.32 1.04 -15.58
CA GLN A 58 -16.19 1.85 -16.47
C GLN A 58 -17.36 1.05 -17.07
N GLN A 59 -17.21 -0.27 -17.19
CA GLN A 59 -18.25 -1.17 -17.69
C GLN A 59 -19.17 -1.68 -16.56
N GLY A 60 -19.01 -1.20 -15.33
CA GLY A 60 -19.75 -1.68 -14.15
C GLY A 60 -19.30 -3.07 -13.68
N LYS A 61 -18.18 -3.60 -14.18
CA LYS A 61 -17.66 -4.91 -13.77
C LYS A 61 -16.90 -4.80 -12.45
N GLN A 62 -17.02 -5.84 -11.63
CA GLN A 62 -16.27 -5.95 -10.39
C GLN A 62 -14.75 -6.00 -10.68
N THR A 63 -13.98 -5.25 -9.91
CA THR A 63 -12.52 -5.21 -9.97
C THR A 63 -11.90 -5.60 -8.63
N SER A 64 -10.64 -6.02 -8.66
CA SER A 64 -9.84 -6.35 -7.49
C SER A 64 -8.44 -5.75 -7.67
N THR A 65 -8.35 -4.44 -7.60
CA THR A 65 -7.08 -3.70 -7.57
C THR A 65 -6.62 -3.61 -6.13
N ASN A 66 -5.36 -3.97 -5.86
CA ASN A 66 -4.75 -3.83 -4.55
C ASN A 66 -4.59 -2.34 -4.20
N SER A 67 -5.16 -1.91 -3.08
CA SER A 67 -5.11 -0.53 -2.61
C SER A 67 -4.03 -0.30 -1.53
N ALA A 68 -3.26 -1.33 -1.14
CA ALA A 68 -2.28 -1.23 -0.06
C ALA A 68 -1.20 -0.17 -0.35
N ALA A 69 -0.54 -0.21 -1.51
CA ALA A 69 0.44 0.81 -1.90
C ALA A 69 -0.13 2.24 -1.84
N SER A 70 -1.37 2.46 -2.31
CA SER A 70 -2.03 3.77 -2.25
C SER A 70 -2.36 4.21 -0.83
N ILE A 71 -2.75 3.27 0.06
CA ILE A 71 -2.95 3.56 1.49
C ILE A 71 -1.60 3.92 2.13
N PHE A 72 -0.53 3.20 1.79
CA PHE A 72 0.79 3.44 2.33
C PHE A 72 1.40 4.77 1.84
N ALA A 73 1.03 5.24 0.65
CA ALA A 73 1.35 6.59 0.19
C ALA A 73 0.74 7.66 1.13
N TRP A 74 -0.54 7.50 1.50
CA TRP A 74 -1.19 8.37 2.49
C TRP A 74 -0.52 8.30 3.86
N THR A 75 -0.30 7.11 4.41
CA THR A 75 0.33 6.98 5.74
C THR A 75 1.77 7.46 5.74
N GLY A 76 2.52 7.28 4.65
CA GLY A 76 3.85 7.86 4.46
C GLY A 76 3.84 9.39 4.57
N GLY A 77 2.93 10.05 3.85
CA GLY A 77 2.74 11.50 3.94
C GLY A 77 2.30 11.97 5.33
N LEU A 78 1.35 11.25 5.96
CA LEU A 78 0.88 11.57 7.30
C LEU A 78 1.97 11.41 8.36
N LYS A 79 2.81 10.37 8.29
CA LYS A 79 3.96 10.18 9.19
C LYS A 79 4.97 11.33 9.06
N HIS A 80 5.23 11.79 7.83
CA HIS A 80 6.12 12.94 7.63
C HIS A 80 5.51 14.23 8.19
N ARG A 81 4.23 14.48 7.94
CA ARG A 81 3.51 15.63 8.53
C ARG A 81 3.53 15.58 10.06
N ALA A 82 3.26 14.41 10.63
CA ALA A 82 3.30 14.20 12.08
C ALA A 82 4.67 14.51 12.68
N LYS A 83 5.75 14.09 12.01
CA LYS A 83 7.12 14.41 12.42
C LYS A 83 7.40 15.92 12.38
N LEU A 84 6.95 16.63 11.36
CA LEU A 84 7.15 18.07 11.24
C LEU A 84 6.39 18.87 12.33
N ASP A 85 5.27 18.35 12.79
CA ASP A 85 4.39 19.00 13.78
C ASP A 85 4.55 18.48 15.21
N ASP A 86 5.44 17.52 15.45
CA ASP A 86 5.53 16.77 16.72
C ASP A 86 4.18 16.17 17.17
N ASN A 87 3.43 15.62 16.21
CA ASN A 87 2.07 15.11 16.43
C ASN A 87 2.05 13.59 16.61
N ALA A 88 2.28 13.14 17.84
CA ALA A 88 2.28 11.71 18.19
C ALA A 88 0.94 11.00 17.87
N ALA A 89 -0.20 11.70 17.98
CA ALA A 89 -1.51 11.10 17.67
C ALA A 89 -1.65 10.76 16.18
N LEU A 90 -1.14 11.64 15.31
CA LEU A 90 -1.14 11.38 13.87
C LEU A 90 -0.18 10.25 13.48
N THR A 91 1.00 10.19 14.11
CA THR A 91 1.93 9.06 13.95
C THR A 91 1.24 7.74 14.34
N LYS A 92 0.61 7.69 15.53
CA LYS A 92 -0.11 6.50 16.01
C LYS A 92 -1.20 6.06 15.04
N PHE A 93 -1.97 7.00 14.48
CA PHE A 93 -3.01 6.70 13.49
C PHE A 93 -2.40 6.06 12.23
N ALA A 94 -1.37 6.67 11.65
CA ALA A 94 -0.75 6.19 10.42
C ALA A 94 -0.12 4.79 10.60
N GLU A 95 0.60 4.56 11.70
CA GLU A 95 1.17 3.25 12.03
C GLU A 95 0.10 2.20 12.31
N THR A 96 -1.00 2.59 12.95
CA THR A 96 -2.13 1.68 13.20
C THR A 96 -2.78 1.26 11.89
N LEU A 97 -2.98 2.19 10.95
CA LEU A 97 -3.52 1.87 9.63
C LEU A 97 -2.60 0.92 8.85
N GLU A 98 -1.29 1.16 8.82
CA GLU A 98 -0.33 0.24 8.15
C GLU A 98 -0.39 -1.16 8.75
N ARG A 99 -0.40 -1.27 10.09
CA ARG A 99 -0.55 -2.56 10.77
C ARG A 99 -1.88 -3.24 10.45
N VAL A 100 -2.98 -2.50 10.40
CA VAL A 100 -4.30 -3.04 10.07
C VAL A 100 -4.32 -3.60 8.66
N VAL A 101 -3.74 -2.91 7.67
CA VAL A 101 -3.65 -3.42 6.30
C VAL A 101 -2.87 -4.75 6.26
N VAL A 102 -1.70 -4.80 6.88
CA VAL A 102 -0.89 -6.04 6.94
C VAL A 102 -1.65 -7.17 7.63
N SER A 103 -2.21 -6.93 8.81
CA SER A 103 -2.95 -7.94 9.57
C SER A 103 -4.21 -8.43 8.85
N THR A 104 -4.86 -7.58 8.05
CA THR A 104 -6.04 -7.95 7.23
C THR A 104 -5.62 -8.94 6.13
N ILE A 105 -4.48 -8.68 5.48
CA ILE A 105 -3.92 -9.59 4.46
C ILE A 105 -3.48 -10.91 5.10
N GLU A 106 -2.74 -10.86 6.22
CA GLU A 106 -2.29 -12.06 6.95
C GLU A 106 -3.46 -12.88 7.51
N GLY A 107 -4.57 -12.23 7.83
CA GLY A 107 -5.84 -12.87 8.21
C GLY A 107 -6.62 -13.49 7.04
N GLY A 108 -6.07 -13.47 5.82
CA GLY A 108 -6.67 -14.09 4.62
C GLY A 108 -7.60 -13.19 3.81
N GLN A 109 -7.85 -11.95 4.26
CA GLN A 109 -8.67 -10.98 3.55
C GLN A 109 -7.79 -10.15 2.62
N MET A 110 -7.67 -10.58 1.36
CA MET A 110 -6.74 -9.98 0.40
C MET A 110 -7.35 -9.80 -0.99
N THR A 111 -6.72 -8.99 -1.82
CA THR A 111 -7.09 -8.82 -3.24
C THR A 111 -6.55 -9.96 -4.10
N LYS A 112 -7.14 -10.10 -5.29
CA LYS A 112 -6.87 -11.18 -6.25
C LYS A 112 -5.40 -11.33 -6.64
N ASP A 113 -4.67 -10.23 -6.76
CA ASP A 113 -3.23 -10.26 -7.07
C ASP A 113 -2.43 -11.01 -5.99
N LEU A 114 -2.79 -10.86 -4.72
CA LEU A 114 -2.14 -11.55 -3.61
C LEU A 114 -2.62 -13.00 -3.47
N ALA A 115 -3.94 -13.23 -3.62
CA ALA A 115 -4.51 -14.56 -3.49
C ALA A 115 -3.91 -15.56 -4.49
N VAL A 116 -3.65 -15.11 -5.73
CA VAL A 116 -3.02 -15.95 -6.77
C VAL A 116 -1.60 -16.40 -6.39
N LEU A 117 -0.90 -15.65 -5.53
CA LEU A 117 0.44 -16.02 -5.04
C LEU A 117 0.38 -17.06 -3.92
N VAL A 118 -0.71 -17.08 -3.15
CA VAL A 118 -0.92 -18.04 -2.04
C VAL A 118 -1.29 -19.41 -2.58
N GLY A 119 -2.25 -19.48 -3.51
CA GLY A 119 -2.67 -20.74 -4.13
C GLY A 119 -4.06 -20.68 -4.76
N PRO A 120 -4.45 -21.72 -5.53
CA PRO A 120 -5.69 -21.73 -6.30
C PRO A 120 -6.97 -21.68 -5.45
N GLU A 121 -6.90 -22.17 -4.20
CA GLU A 121 -8.04 -22.23 -3.27
C GLU A 121 -8.21 -20.93 -2.44
N GLN A 122 -7.26 -19.99 -2.53
CA GLN A 122 -7.32 -18.76 -1.74
C GLN A 122 -8.41 -17.82 -2.28
N SER A 123 -9.42 -17.53 -1.45
CA SER A 123 -10.44 -16.54 -1.77
C SER A 123 -9.86 -15.12 -1.77
N TRP A 124 -10.48 -14.24 -2.55
CA TRP A 124 -10.10 -12.83 -2.65
C TRP A 124 -11.31 -11.90 -2.60
N LEU A 125 -11.06 -10.64 -2.27
CA LEU A 125 -12.05 -9.56 -2.19
C LEU A 125 -11.96 -8.62 -3.38
N SER A 126 -13.07 -8.01 -3.77
CA SER A 126 -13.02 -6.85 -4.68
C SER A 126 -12.28 -5.68 -4.03
N THR A 127 -11.92 -4.69 -4.84
CA THR A 127 -11.32 -3.43 -4.36
C THR A 127 -12.16 -2.81 -3.25
N GLY A 128 -13.49 -2.74 -3.43
CA GLY A 128 -14.42 -2.24 -2.41
C GLY A 128 -14.44 -3.12 -1.16
N GLY A 129 -14.60 -4.43 -1.32
CA GLY A 129 -14.65 -5.35 -0.17
C GLY A 129 -13.36 -5.37 0.65
N PHE A 130 -12.21 -5.18 0.01
CA PHE A 130 -10.92 -5.06 0.72
C PHE A 130 -10.83 -3.74 1.51
N LEU A 131 -11.28 -2.63 0.93
CA LEU A 131 -11.37 -1.34 1.64
C LEU A 131 -12.34 -1.41 2.82
N ASP A 132 -13.50 -2.04 2.64
CA ASP A 132 -14.50 -2.25 3.71
C ASP A 132 -13.92 -3.09 4.86
N ALA A 133 -13.16 -4.15 4.53
CA ALA A 133 -12.48 -4.98 5.53
C ALA A 133 -11.42 -4.18 6.32
N ILE A 134 -10.63 -3.35 5.63
CA ILE A 134 -9.64 -2.47 6.28
C ILE A 134 -10.33 -1.46 7.20
N ASP A 135 -11.40 -0.80 6.75
CA ASP A 135 -12.15 0.17 7.57
C ASP A 135 -12.72 -0.49 8.83
N ALA A 136 -13.40 -1.63 8.68
CA ALA A 136 -13.96 -2.37 9.81
C ALA A 136 -12.89 -2.79 10.84
N ASN A 137 -11.71 -3.20 10.37
CA ASN A 137 -10.59 -3.57 11.24
C ASN A 137 -9.90 -2.36 11.86
N LEU A 138 -9.81 -1.23 11.15
CA LEU A 138 -9.28 0.02 11.66
C LEU A 138 -10.16 0.57 12.78
N GLN A 139 -11.48 0.58 12.60
CA GLN A 139 -12.42 1.04 13.64
C GLN A 139 -12.29 0.22 14.93
N LYS A 140 -12.10 -1.10 14.83
CA LYS A 140 -11.83 -1.96 16.00
C LYS A 140 -10.50 -1.60 16.66
N ALA A 141 -9.44 -1.42 15.87
CA ALA A 141 -8.11 -1.10 16.39
C ALA A 141 -8.06 0.28 17.06
N MET A 142 -8.82 1.25 16.55
CA MET A 142 -8.87 2.63 17.06
C MET A 142 -9.83 2.82 18.24
N SER A 143 -10.81 1.91 18.43
CA SER A 143 -11.76 1.96 19.55
C SER A 143 -11.25 1.27 20.82
N THR A 144 -10.14 0.54 20.72
CA THR A 144 -9.48 -0.06 21.89
C THR A 144 -8.65 1.02 22.60
N PRO A 145 -8.90 1.30 23.90
CA PRO A 145 -8.22 2.37 24.65
C PRO A 145 -6.70 2.17 24.76
#